data_AF-A0A0G2B3T6-F1
#
_entry.id   AF-A0A0G2B3T6-F1
#
_cell.length_a   1.000
_cell.length_b   1.000
_cell.length_c   1.000
_cell.angle_alpha   90.00
_cell.angle_beta   90.00
_cell.angle_gamma   90.00
#
_symmetry.space_group_name_H-M   'P 1'
#
loop_
_entity.id
_entity.type
_entity.pdbx_description
1 polymer ?
#
loop_
_entity_poly.entity_id
_entity_poly.type
_entity_poly.pdbx_seq_one_letter_code
_entity_poly.pdbx_strand_id
1 'polypeptide(L)'
;MTPNICFYFQVHQPYRLRDLRITDIGHGSEYFDWQKNHDVFRKVAEKCYLPANALMLELLKKYPEFHVSYSLSGVFLEQCNEYGHDVLDSFKKLAATGKVEFLAETYYHSLSAIHSIPEFC
;
A
#
# COMPACT_ATOMS: atom_id res chain seq x y z
N MET A 1 19.53 -14.26 -16.80
CA MET A 1 18.33 -14.79 -17.47
C MET A 1 17.32 -13.67 -17.49
N THR A 2 16.75 -13.31 -18.64
CA THR A 2 15.76 -12.21 -18.73
C THR A 2 14.38 -12.79 -18.48
N PRO A 3 13.57 -12.25 -17.55
CA PRO A 3 12.23 -12.77 -17.29
C PRO A 3 11.33 -12.57 -18.52
N ASN A 4 10.61 -13.61 -18.93
CA ASN A 4 9.65 -13.54 -20.04
C ASN A 4 8.37 -12.78 -19.65
N ILE A 5 8.02 -12.78 -18.36
CA ILE A 5 6.88 -12.09 -17.76
C ILE A 5 7.32 -11.57 -16.40
N CYS A 6 6.99 -10.31 -16.09
CA CYS A 6 7.24 -9.70 -14.79
C CYS A 6 5.92 -9.14 -14.24
N PHE A 7 5.47 -9.67 -13.10
CA PHE A 7 4.32 -9.11 -12.40
C PHE A 7 4.79 -7.97 -11.50
N TYR A 8 4.15 -6.82 -11.68
CA TYR A 8 4.37 -5.61 -10.90
C TYR A 8 3.03 -5.12 -10.35
N PHE A 9 2.92 -5.07 -9.02
CA PHE A 9 1.69 -4.69 -8.32
C PHE A 9 1.88 -3.35 -7.60
N GLN A 10 0.99 -2.39 -7.87
CA GLN A 10 0.92 -1.12 -7.13
C GLN A 10 -0.06 -1.24 -5.97
N VAL A 11 0.37 -0.86 -4.77
CA VAL A 11 -0.43 -0.95 -3.55
C VAL A 11 -0.50 0.42 -2.90
N HIS A 12 -1.67 1.03 -3.07
CA HIS A 12 -1.99 2.33 -2.54
C HIS A 12 -3.37 2.32 -1.87
N GLN A 13 -3.46 3.02 -0.73
CA GLN A 13 -4.70 3.34 -0.04
C GLN A 13 -4.59 4.79 0.46
N PRO A 14 -5.48 5.71 0.04
CA PRO A 14 -5.47 7.08 0.55
C PRO A 14 -6.25 7.20 1.87
N TYR A 15 -5.92 8.23 2.65
CA TYR A 15 -6.78 8.72 3.72
C TYR A 15 -7.94 9.52 3.14
N ARG A 16 -9.16 9.21 3.59
CA ARG A 16 -10.40 9.87 3.20
C ARG A 16 -10.66 11.04 4.13
N LEU A 17 -10.99 12.17 3.53
CA LEU A 17 -11.43 13.35 4.24
C LEU A 17 -12.82 13.15 4.83
N ARG A 18 -13.11 13.87 5.91
CA ARG A 18 -14.48 14.09 6.38
C ARG A 18 -15.25 14.92 5.35
N ASP A 19 -16.56 14.97 5.52
CA ASP A 19 -17.39 15.96 4.84
C ASP A 19 -17.11 17.35 5.45
N LEU A 20 -16.09 18.02 4.92
CA LEU A 20 -15.60 19.30 5.39
C LEU A 20 -16.35 20.44 4.70
N ARG A 21 -16.88 21.37 5.50
CA ARG A 21 -17.51 22.60 5.01
C ARG A 21 -16.54 23.76 5.15
N ILE A 22 -16.78 24.81 4.36
CA ILE A 22 -16.03 26.08 4.48
C ILE A 22 -16.07 26.61 5.92
N THR A 23 -17.18 26.40 6.62
CA THR A 23 -17.36 26.83 8.01
C THR A 23 -16.45 26.10 9.00
N ASP A 24 -15.90 24.94 8.63
CA ASP A 24 -15.05 24.13 9.51
C ASP A 24 -13.58 24.56 9.45
N ILE A 25 -13.20 25.35 8.44
CA ILE A 25 -11.82 25.80 8.24
C ILE A 25 -11.42 26.76 9.37
N GLY A 26 -10.28 26.50 10.01
CA GLY A 26 -9.73 27.34 11.09
C GLY A 26 -10.30 27.08 12.48
N HIS A 27 -11.26 26.15 12.62
CA HIS A 27 -11.94 25.87 13.89
C HIS A 27 -11.39 24.64 14.64
N GLY A 28 -10.25 24.09 14.20
CA GLY A 28 -9.62 22.92 14.83
C GLY A 28 -10.31 21.58 14.52
N SER A 29 -11.20 21.54 13.53
CA SER A 29 -11.81 20.30 13.04
C SER A 29 -10.77 19.37 12.43
N GLU A 30 -10.84 18.07 12.75
CA GLU A 30 -10.02 17.06 12.10
C GLU A 30 -10.36 16.94 10.60
N TYR A 31 -9.33 16.79 9.77
CA TYR A 31 -9.51 16.69 8.31
C TYR A 31 -9.94 15.30 7.86
N PHE A 32 -9.46 14.23 8.51
CA PHE A 32 -9.65 12.85 8.07
C PHE A 32 -10.78 12.15 8.80
N ASP A 33 -11.49 11.30 8.05
CA ASP A 33 -12.51 10.41 8.60
C ASP A 33 -11.84 9.10 9.04
N TRP A 34 -11.32 9.11 10.28
CA TRP A 34 -10.55 8.00 10.84
C TRP A 34 -11.34 6.68 10.87
N GLN A 35 -12.61 6.73 11.25
CA GLN A 35 -13.48 5.55 11.28
C GLN A 35 -13.66 4.97 9.87
N LYS A 36 -13.99 5.82 8.89
CA LYS A 36 -14.15 5.38 7.50
C LYS A 36 -12.85 4.86 6.91
N ASN A 37 -11.71 5.45 7.26
CA ASN A 37 -10.40 4.98 6.81
C ASN A 37 -10.09 3.59 7.36
N HIS A 38 -10.26 3.38 8.67
CA HIS A 38 -10.13 2.07 9.28
C HIS A 38 -11.04 1.03 8.60
N ASP A 39 -12.34 1.33 8.47
CA ASP A 39 -13.32 0.37 7.96
C ASP A 39 -13.08 0.00 6.50
N VAL A 40 -12.71 0.98 5.67
CA VAL A 40 -12.35 0.72 4.28
C VAL A 40 -11.03 -0.03 4.19
N PHE A 41 -10.02 0.34 4.97
CA PHE A 41 -8.75 -0.36 4.98
C PHE A 41 -8.95 -1.85 5.33
N ARG A 42 -9.67 -2.15 6.42
CA ARG A 42 -9.94 -3.53 6.85
C ARG A 42 -10.74 -4.31 5.81
N LYS A 43 -11.78 -3.70 5.24
CA LYS A 43 -12.57 -4.32 4.16
C LYS A 43 -11.70 -4.68 2.95
N VAL A 44 -10.78 -3.80 2.54
CA VAL A 44 -9.89 -4.08 1.40
C VAL A 44 -8.84 -5.11 1.78
N ALA A 45 -8.29 -5.05 2.99
CA ALA A 45 -7.34 -6.04 3.50
C ALA A 45 -7.87 -7.46 3.45
N GLU A 46 -9.10 -7.68 3.94
CA GLU A 46 -9.75 -8.99 3.99
C GLU A 46 -10.13 -9.52 2.62
N LYS A 47 -10.45 -8.64 1.68
CA LYS A 47 -10.88 -9.02 0.33
C LYS A 47 -9.75 -9.11 -0.69
N CYS A 48 -8.64 -8.40 -0.46
CA CYS A 48 -7.59 -8.21 -1.44
C CYS A 48 -6.21 -8.52 -0.87
N TYR A 49 -5.68 -7.70 0.05
CA TYR A 49 -4.27 -7.78 0.45
C TYR A 49 -3.90 -9.13 1.06
N LEU A 50 -4.66 -9.58 2.06
CA LEU A 50 -4.40 -10.84 2.76
C LEU A 50 -4.57 -12.07 1.86
N PRO A 51 -5.69 -12.25 1.11
CA PRO A 51 -5.85 -13.41 0.24
C PRO A 51 -4.86 -13.40 -0.93
N ALA A 52 -4.55 -12.23 -1.51
CA ALA A 52 -3.56 -12.13 -2.57
C ALA A 52 -2.15 -12.50 -2.06
N ASN A 53 -1.75 -11.96 -0.90
CA ASN A 53 -0.43 -12.27 -0.34
C ASN A 53 -0.32 -13.72 0.10
N ALA A 54 -1.40 -14.34 0.60
CA ALA A 54 -1.42 -15.77 0.90
C ALA A 54 -1.19 -16.61 -0.36
N LEU A 55 -1.92 -16.34 -1.44
CA LEU A 55 -1.74 -17.03 -2.72
C LEU A 55 -0.34 -16.80 -3.29
N MET A 56 0.17 -15.57 -3.27
CA MET A 56 1.51 -15.27 -3.76
C MET A 56 2.58 -16.01 -2.95
N LEU A 57 2.43 -16.07 -1.63
CA LEU A 57 3.35 -16.83 -0.77
C LEU A 57 3.37 -18.33 -1.13
N GLU A 58 2.21 -18.92 -1.42
CA GLU A 58 2.13 -20.30 -1.90
C GLU A 58 2.85 -20.50 -3.24
N LEU A 59 2.60 -19.61 -4.20
CA LEU A 59 3.22 -19.68 -5.53
C LEU A 59 4.74 -19.50 -5.47
N LEU A 60 5.22 -18.52 -4.70
CA LEU A 60 6.66 -18.25 -4.52
C LEU A 60 7.38 -19.41 -3.85
N LYS A 61 6.71 -20.15 -2.95
CA LYS A 61 7.28 -21.37 -2.36
C LYS A 61 7.28 -22.54 -3.34
N LYS A 62 6.23 -22.68 -4.14
CA LYS A 62 6.05 -23.79 -5.07
C LYS A 62 6.96 -23.70 -6.31
N TYR A 63 7.22 -22.49 -6.80
CA TYR A 63 7.96 -22.27 -8.05
C TYR A 63 9.28 -21.52 -7.79
N PRO A 64 10.44 -22.19 -7.86
CA PRO A 64 11.76 -21.58 -7.64
C PRO A 64 12.04 -20.34 -8.47
N GLU A 65 11.68 -20.39 -9.76
CA GLU A 65 11.93 -19.32 -10.74
C GLU A 65 10.88 -18.21 -10.71
N PHE A 66 9.80 -18.35 -9.94
CA PHE A 66 8.74 -17.34 -9.89
C PHE A 66 9.13 -16.20 -8.95
N HIS A 67 9.10 -14.98 -9.48
CA HIS A 67 9.45 -13.75 -8.79
C HIS A 67 8.41 -12.66 -9.14
N VAL A 68 8.19 -11.74 -8.21
CA VAL A 68 7.23 -10.63 -8.39
C VAL A 68 7.79 -9.36 -7.76
N SER A 69 7.31 -8.21 -8.24
CA SER A 69 7.64 -6.90 -7.66
C SER A 69 6.38 -6.23 -7.12
N TYR A 70 6.50 -5.55 -5.99
CA TYR A 70 5.47 -4.72 -5.40
C TYR A 70 5.97 -3.29 -5.24
N SER A 71 5.09 -2.33 -5.49
CA SER A 71 5.32 -0.94 -5.18
C SER A 71 4.33 -0.51 -4.11
N LEU A 72 4.83 0.10 -3.04
CA LEU A 72 4.02 0.48 -1.87
C LEU A 72 4.15 1.98 -1.65
N SER A 73 3.01 2.67 -1.52
CA SER A 73 2.99 4.08 -1.10
C SER A 73 3.25 4.24 0.40
N GLY A 74 3.81 5.39 0.79
CA GLY A 74 4.08 5.72 2.19
C GLY A 74 2.82 5.70 3.05
N VAL A 75 1.75 6.36 2.58
CA VAL A 75 0.45 6.38 3.27
C VAL A 75 -0.19 4.99 3.42
N PHE A 76 0.11 4.04 2.52
CA PHE A 76 -0.36 2.66 2.69
C PHE A 76 0.36 1.97 3.85
N LEU A 77 1.67 2.19 4.00
CA LEU A 77 2.45 1.64 5.11
C LEU A 77 2.04 2.24 6.46
N GLU A 78 1.75 3.55 6.50
CA GLU A 78 1.18 4.20 7.69
C GLU A 78 -0.15 3.55 8.09
N GLN A 79 -1.07 3.37 7.13
CA GLN A 79 -2.35 2.71 7.42
C GLN A 79 -2.19 1.24 7.84
N CYS A 80 -1.15 0.54 7.38
CA CYS A 80 -0.84 -0.78 7.91
C CYS A 80 -0.42 -0.72 9.38
N ASN A 81 0.39 0.26 9.77
CA ASN A 81 0.76 0.48 11.18
C ASN A 81 -0.42 0.92 12.06
N GLU A 82 -1.38 1.64 11.49
CA GLU A 82 -2.56 2.09 12.24
C GLU A 82 -3.64 1.00 12.36
N TYR A 83 -3.91 0.27 11.26
CA TYR A 83 -5.13 -0.53 11.11
C TYR A 83 -4.89 -2.00 10.73
N GLY A 84 -3.65 -2.40 10.42
CA GLY A 84 -3.40 -3.67 9.75
C GLY A 84 -2.00 -4.23 9.91
N HIS A 85 -1.54 -4.44 11.14
CA HIS A 85 -0.26 -5.09 11.40
C HIS A 85 -0.17 -6.48 10.74
N ASP A 86 -1.29 -7.21 10.68
CA ASP A 86 -1.43 -8.48 9.96
C ASP A 86 -1.16 -8.35 8.45
N VAL A 87 -1.60 -7.24 7.84
CA VAL A 87 -1.32 -6.92 6.43
C VAL A 87 0.16 -6.68 6.23
N LEU A 88 0.79 -5.82 7.05
CA LEU A 88 2.23 -5.56 6.96
C LEU A 88 3.04 -6.85 7.15
N ASP A 89 2.67 -7.68 8.13
CA ASP A 89 3.34 -8.94 8.38
C ASP A 89 3.17 -9.93 7.21
N SER A 90 2.07 -9.88 6.47
CA SER A 90 1.91 -10.66 5.25
C SER A 90 2.90 -10.24 4.16
N PHE A 91 3.18 -8.94 4.00
CA PHE A 91 4.22 -8.45 3.08
C PHE A 91 5.63 -8.81 3.56
N LYS A 92 5.90 -8.76 4.88
CA LYS A 92 7.18 -9.24 5.44
C LYS A 92 7.41 -10.72 5.16
N LYS A 93 6.36 -11.55 5.23
CA LYS A 93 6.46 -12.99 4.88
C LYS A 93 6.80 -13.17 3.40
N LEU A 94 6.26 -12.34 2.51
CA LEU A 94 6.64 -12.33 1.10
C LEU A 94 8.11 -11.92 0.92
N ALA A 95 8.56 -10.85 1.59
CA ALA A 95 9.95 -10.40 1.57
C ALA A 95 10.93 -11.50 2.03
N ALA A 96 10.58 -12.22 3.09
CA ALA A 96 11.38 -13.29 3.66
C ALA A 96 11.62 -14.48 2.71
N THR A 97 10.86 -14.59 1.61
CA THR A 97 11.12 -15.60 0.57
C THR A 97 12.39 -15.30 -0.25
N GLY A 98 12.86 -14.06 -0.25
CA GLY A 98 13.95 -13.60 -1.12
C GLY A 98 13.56 -13.49 -2.60
N LYS A 99 12.27 -13.66 -2.93
CA LYS A 99 11.76 -13.68 -4.31
C LYS A 99 10.81 -12.53 -4.65
N VAL A 100 10.72 -11.56 -3.74
CA VAL A 100 9.89 -10.37 -3.90
C VAL A 100 10.76 -9.14 -3.81
N GLU A 101 10.71 -8.32 -4.85
CA GLU A 101 11.32 -7.00 -4.87
C GLU A 101 10.29 -5.95 -4.42
N PHE A 102 10.68 -5.09 -3.49
CA PHE A 102 9.87 -3.97 -3.06
C PHE A 102 10.43 -2.66 -3.60
N LEU A 103 9.55 -1.89 -4.23
CA LEU A 103 9.79 -0.58 -4.78
C LEU A 103 9.02 0.46 -3.97
N ALA A 104 9.56 1.67 -3.90
CA ALA A 104 8.88 2.80 -3.29
C ALA A 104 8.01 3.52 -4.33
N GLU A 105 6.82 3.95 -3.91
CA GLU A 105 6.03 4.96 -4.63
C GLU A 105 6.24 6.34 -3.96
N THR A 106 5.73 7.40 -4.59
CA THR A 106 5.64 8.70 -3.90
C THR A 106 4.80 8.56 -2.62
N TYR A 107 5.17 9.29 -1.57
CA TYR A 107 4.60 9.09 -0.22
C TYR A 107 3.07 9.14 -0.20
N TYR A 108 2.50 10.16 -0.85
CA TYR A 108 1.07 10.41 -0.95
C TYR A 108 0.46 9.93 -2.29
N HIS A 109 1.21 9.16 -3.08
CA HIS A 109 0.81 8.77 -4.44
C HIS A 109 0.55 9.99 -5.36
N SER A 110 1.31 11.06 -5.14
CA SER A 110 1.25 12.32 -5.88
C SER A 110 1.95 12.25 -7.24
N LEU A 111 1.52 13.11 -8.17
CA LEU A 111 2.21 13.35 -9.45
C LEU A 111 3.37 14.36 -9.30
N SER A 112 4.16 14.24 -8.24
CA SER A 112 5.17 15.25 -7.87
C SER A 112 6.23 15.45 -8.96
N ALA A 113 6.55 14.43 -9.76
CA ALA A 113 7.46 14.55 -10.91
C ALA A 113 7.06 15.64 -11.92
N ILE A 114 5.76 15.97 -12.02
CA ILE A 114 5.24 16.98 -12.97
C ILE A 114 5.39 18.39 -12.38
N HIS A 115 5.34 18.53 -11.06
CA HIS A 115 5.23 19.82 -10.39
C HIS A 115 6.53 20.26 -9.67
N SER A 116 7.26 19.33 -9.08
CA SER A 116 8.42 19.62 -8.25
C SER A 116 9.34 18.39 -8.16
N ILE A 117 10.49 18.46 -8.85
CA ILE A 117 11.55 17.44 -8.74
C ILE A 117 12.01 17.28 -7.28
N PRO A 118 12.22 18.36 -6.48
CA PRO A 118 12.56 18.23 -5.06
C PRO A 118 11.52 17.46 -4.22
N GLU A 119 10.24 17.49 -4.57
CA GLU A 119 9.19 16.73 -3.87
C GLU A 119 8.98 15.32 -4.45
N PHE A 120 9.62 15.00 -5.57
CA PHE A 120 9.53 13.68 -6.19
C PHE A 120 10.47 12.67 -5.56
N CYS A 121 11.61 13.13 -5.02
CA CYS A 121 12.72 12.29 -4.56
C CYS A 121 12.82 12.25 -3.04
#